data_AF-A0A183HSM0-F1
#
_entry.id   AF-A0A183HSM0-F1
#
_cell.length_a   1.000
_cell.length_b   1.000
_cell.length_c   1.000
_cell.angle_alpha   90.00
_cell.angle_beta   90.00
_cell.angle_gamma   90.00
#
_symmetry.space_group_name_H-M   'P 1'
#
loop_
_entity.id
_entity.type
_entity.pdbx_description
1 polymer ?
#
loop_
_entity_poly.entity_id
_entity_poly.type
_entity_poly.pdbx_seq_one_letter_code
_entity_poly.pdbx_strand_id
1 'polypeptide(L)'
;FVSTTEHFDKCSIGCGPDGEEPFCGQTAALYVFSEAVNAQQANAIFCLGPSYQSRFLHEAETGLSDDYKKFLFDGKLSAAIVIAYSPKNCDGQLCLHLASKTSAPYFVQIPHAIMKQGVEVVKTYSIHNSLHSLGGIQMLLPLFSQLDFPQYDENVRKIDVW
;
A
#
# COMPACT_ATOMS: atom_id res chain seq x y z
N PHE A 1 24.63 -13.78 12.15
CA PHE A 1 24.76 -12.91 13.34
C PHE A 1 24.73 -11.49 12.85
N VAL A 2 23.77 -10.68 13.31
CA VAL A 2 23.75 -9.24 13.03
C VAL A 2 24.69 -8.57 14.02
N SER A 3 25.67 -7.82 13.52
CA SER A 3 26.63 -7.09 14.35
C SER A 3 25.89 -5.97 15.10
N THR A 4 25.97 -5.96 16.43
CA THR A 4 25.30 -4.93 17.27
C THR A 4 26.15 -3.66 17.45
N THR A 5 27.33 -3.60 16.82
CA THR A 5 28.24 -2.45 16.89
C THR A 5 28.11 -1.48 15.71
N GLU A 6 27.35 -1.82 14.67
CA GLU A 6 27.08 -0.91 13.56
C GLU A 6 25.92 0.03 13.93
N HIS A 7 26.16 1.34 13.82
CA HIS A 7 25.12 2.34 13.99
C HIS A 7 24.22 2.36 12.75
N PHE A 8 23.03 1.76 12.85
CA PHE A 8 21.99 1.87 11.84
C PHE A 8 21.27 3.21 11.96
N ASP A 9 21.80 4.24 11.31
CA ASP A 9 21.22 5.59 11.29
C ASP A 9 20.20 5.79 10.15
N LYS A 10 20.18 4.88 9.17
CA LYS A 10 19.34 4.98 7.96
C LYS A 10 18.69 3.65 7.61
N CYS A 11 17.43 3.74 7.19
CA CYS A 11 16.65 2.63 6.65
C CYS A 11 16.06 3.07 5.31
N SER A 12 16.28 2.30 4.25
CA SER A 12 15.67 2.48 2.93
C SER A 12 14.61 1.42 2.68
N ILE A 13 13.56 1.79 1.95
CA ILE A 13 12.51 0.87 1.50
C ILE A 13 12.52 0.86 -0.01
N GLY A 14 12.39 -0.32 -0.60
CA GLY A 14 12.37 -0.48 -2.05
C GLY A 14 13.74 -0.37 -2.72
N CYS A 15 14.84 -0.33 -1.97
CA CYS A 15 16.19 -0.42 -2.53
C CYS A 15 17.20 -0.83 -1.46
N GLY A 16 18.23 -1.57 -1.87
CA GLY A 16 19.37 -1.91 -1.01
C GLY A 16 20.20 -0.69 -0.59
N PRO A 17 21.15 -0.86 0.34
CA PRO A 17 21.97 0.24 0.85
C PRO A 17 22.78 0.95 -0.26
N ASP A 18 23.13 0.23 -1.32
CA ASP A 18 23.95 0.74 -2.42
C ASP A 18 23.14 1.43 -3.54
N GLY A 19 21.81 1.41 -3.49
CA GLY A 19 20.97 2.08 -4.48
C GLY A 19 20.72 1.30 -5.78
N GLU A 20 21.25 0.08 -5.92
CA GLU A 20 21.08 -0.74 -7.12
C GLU A 20 19.71 -1.42 -7.17
N GLU A 21 19.19 -1.57 -8.40
CA GLU A 21 17.89 -2.20 -8.72
C GLU A 21 16.71 -1.70 -7.86
N PRO A 22 16.38 -0.39 -7.92
CA PRO A 22 15.28 0.14 -7.13
C PRO A 22 13.95 -0.48 -7.55
N PHE A 23 13.11 -0.76 -6.56
CA PHE A 23 11.72 -1.17 -6.74
C PHE A 23 10.99 -0.16 -7.62
N CYS A 24 10.37 -0.65 -8.68
CA CYS A 24 9.51 0.13 -9.57
C CYS A 24 8.08 -0.41 -9.47
N GLY A 25 7.21 0.34 -8.80
CA GLY A 25 5.82 -0.06 -8.61
C GLY A 25 5.08 0.82 -7.61
N GLN A 26 3.96 0.31 -7.11
CA GLN A 26 3.16 0.99 -6.09
C GLN A 26 3.26 0.24 -4.76
N THR A 27 3.44 0.98 -3.68
CA THR A 27 3.42 0.44 -2.33
C THR A 27 2.13 0.88 -1.64
N ALA A 28 1.48 -0.05 -0.93
CA ALA A 28 0.34 0.24 -0.07
C ALA A 28 0.82 0.78 1.29
N ALA A 29 0.06 0.52 2.36
CA ALA A 29 0.54 0.81 3.70
C ALA A 29 1.75 -0.06 4.07
N LEU A 30 2.72 0.54 4.76
CA LEU A 30 3.89 -0.13 5.30
C LEU A 30 3.80 -0.15 6.83
N TYR A 31 3.93 -1.34 7.40
CA TYR A 31 3.95 -1.55 8.85
C TYR A 31 5.28 -2.19 9.27
N VAL A 32 5.87 -1.68 10.35
CA VAL A 32 6.99 -2.32 11.05
C VAL A 32 6.55 -2.60 12.47
N PHE A 33 6.73 -3.84 12.91
CA PHE A 33 6.34 -4.31 14.23
C PHE A 33 7.56 -4.55 15.12
N SER A 34 7.44 -4.24 16.41
CA SER A 34 8.45 -4.54 17.43
C SER A 34 8.50 -6.02 17.79
N GLU A 35 7.50 -6.79 17.40
CA GLU A 35 7.35 -8.20 17.69
C GLU A 35 7.21 -9.01 16.39
N ALA A 36 7.56 -10.29 16.47
CA ALA A 36 7.41 -11.19 15.34
C ALA A 36 5.93 -11.41 15.02
N VAL A 37 5.54 -11.10 13.78
CA VAL A 37 4.21 -11.39 13.25
C VAL A 37 4.10 -12.89 12.98
N ASN A 38 3.14 -13.56 13.60
CA ASN A 38 2.92 -15.00 13.37
C ASN A 38 2.23 -15.27 12.03
N ALA A 39 2.20 -16.54 11.60
CA ALA A 39 1.65 -16.92 10.30
C ALA A 39 0.16 -16.58 10.14
N GLN A 40 -0.64 -16.73 11.21
CA GLN A 40 -2.07 -16.38 11.18
C GLN A 40 -2.27 -14.88 11.01
N GLN A 41 -1.51 -14.06 11.74
CA GLN A 41 -1.51 -12.61 11.62
C GLN A 41 -1.06 -12.18 10.22
N ALA A 42 0.04 -12.73 9.70
CA ALA A 42 0.53 -12.41 8.37
C ALA A 42 -0.51 -12.71 7.28
N ASN A 43 -1.17 -13.88 7.36
CA ASN A 43 -2.23 -14.25 6.45
C ASN A 43 -3.45 -13.31 6.58
N ALA A 44 -3.87 -12.99 7.81
CA ALA A 44 -4.98 -12.07 8.03
C ALA A 44 -4.68 -10.65 7.50
N ILE A 45 -3.44 -10.15 7.67
CA ILE A 45 -3.00 -8.87 7.12
C ILE A 45 -3.02 -8.92 5.58
N PHE A 46 -2.56 -10.00 4.97
CA PHE A 46 -2.64 -10.20 3.53
C PHE A 46 -4.09 -10.15 3.02
N CYS A 47 -5.01 -10.81 3.72
CA CYS A 47 -6.44 -10.83 3.37
C CYS A 47 -7.11 -9.45 3.46
N LEU A 48 -6.61 -8.51 4.29
CA LEU A 48 -7.12 -7.14 4.31
C LEU A 48 -6.92 -6.43 2.96
N GLY A 49 -5.91 -6.84 2.21
CA GLY A 49 -5.58 -6.29 0.92
C GLY A 49 -4.92 -4.90 0.97
N PRO A 50 -4.51 -4.37 -0.19
CA PRO A 50 -3.72 -3.14 -0.29
C PRO A 50 -4.51 -1.86 0.02
N SER A 51 -5.83 -1.93 0.10
CA SER A 51 -6.70 -0.79 0.44
C SER A 51 -6.71 -0.48 1.93
N TYR A 52 -6.30 -1.43 2.78
CA TYR A 52 -6.26 -1.25 4.22
C TYR A 52 -5.05 -0.40 4.64
N GLN A 53 -5.32 0.72 5.32
CA GLN A 53 -4.31 1.73 5.67
C GLN A 53 -4.44 2.22 7.12
N SER A 54 -5.14 1.45 7.96
CA SER A 54 -5.41 1.78 9.36
C SER A 54 -4.45 1.02 10.29
N ARG A 55 -4.65 1.11 11.60
CA ARG A 55 -3.71 0.63 12.63
C ARG A 55 -4.21 -0.59 13.40
N PHE A 56 -5.12 -1.36 12.82
CA PHE A 56 -5.71 -2.54 13.44
C PHE A 56 -6.41 -2.23 14.77
N LEU A 57 -7.07 -1.06 14.86
CA LEU A 57 -7.71 -0.60 16.09
C LEU A 57 -9.13 -1.13 16.24
N HIS A 58 -9.93 -1.09 15.17
CA HIS A 58 -11.33 -1.50 15.21
C HIS A 58 -11.67 -2.48 14.08
N GLU A 59 -12.41 -3.53 14.42
CA GLU A 59 -12.88 -4.53 13.45
C GLU A 59 -13.81 -3.97 12.37
N ALA A 60 -14.51 -2.86 12.66
CA ALA A 60 -15.39 -2.16 11.71
C ALA A 60 -14.63 -1.55 10.52
N GLU A 61 -13.29 -1.53 10.57
CA GLU A 61 -12.43 -1.05 9.50
C GLU A 61 -12.34 -2.02 8.31
N THR A 62 -12.91 -3.24 8.41
CA THR A 62 -12.79 -4.27 7.38
C THR A 62 -14.05 -5.13 7.22
N GLY A 63 -14.24 -5.64 5.99
CA GLY A 63 -15.28 -6.62 5.65
C GLY A 63 -14.84 -8.08 5.77
N LEU A 64 -13.68 -8.37 6.39
CA LEU A 64 -13.20 -9.74 6.59
C LEU A 64 -14.15 -10.58 7.47
N SER A 65 -14.06 -11.91 7.36
CA SER A 65 -14.74 -12.81 8.28
C SER A 65 -14.14 -12.77 9.69
N ASP A 66 -14.93 -13.15 10.69
CA ASP A 66 -14.54 -13.08 12.10
C ASP A 66 -13.34 -13.99 12.44
N ASP A 67 -13.13 -15.05 11.65
CA ASP A 67 -11.97 -15.92 11.76
C ASP A 67 -10.64 -15.22 11.50
N TYR A 68 -10.62 -14.18 10.66
CA TYR A 68 -9.41 -13.39 10.44
C TYR A 68 -9.31 -12.22 11.43
N LYS A 69 -10.45 -11.58 11.75
CA LYS A 69 -10.50 -10.41 12.64
C LYS A 69 -9.89 -10.69 14.01
N LYS A 70 -10.11 -11.89 14.57
CA LYS A 70 -9.57 -12.29 15.89
C LYS A 70 -8.04 -12.23 15.97
N PHE A 71 -7.34 -12.31 14.84
CA PHE A 71 -5.88 -12.23 14.79
C PHE A 71 -5.36 -10.79 14.60
N LEU A 72 -6.23 -9.86 14.22
CA LEU A 72 -5.87 -8.49 13.86
C LEU A 72 -6.23 -7.49 14.96
N PHE A 73 -7.44 -7.63 15.52
CA PHE A 73 -8.08 -6.60 16.35
C PHE A 73 -8.12 -6.96 17.85
N ASP A 74 -7.23 -7.85 18.31
CA ASP A 74 -7.05 -8.13 19.75
C ASP A 74 -6.20 -7.06 20.47
N GLY A 75 -5.79 -6.01 19.74
CA GLY A 75 -4.98 -4.90 20.22
C GLY A 75 -3.48 -5.16 20.24
N LYS A 76 -3.02 -6.42 20.17
CA LYS A 76 -1.58 -6.75 20.22
C LYS A 76 -0.86 -6.24 18.99
N LEU A 77 -1.44 -6.48 17.81
CA LEU A 77 -0.84 -6.05 16.55
C LEU A 77 -0.73 -4.52 16.49
N SER A 78 -1.78 -3.80 16.89
CA SER A 78 -1.75 -2.33 16.99
C SER A 78 -0.70 -1.83 18.00
N ALA A 79 -0.56 -2.50 19.14
CA ALA A 79 0.39 -2.11 20.19
C ALA A 79 1.85 -2.36 19.78
N ALA A 80 2.09 -3.37 18.95
CA ALA A 80 3.41 -3.71 18.43
C ALA A 80 3.87 -2.82 17.26
N ILE A 81 3.04 -1.91 16.72
CA ILE A 81 3.44 -1.03 15.61
C ILE A 81 4.50 -0.03 16.09
N VAL A 82 5.66 -0.07 15.43
CA VAL A 82 6.73 0.94 15.57
C VAL A 82 6.70 1.93 14.42
N ILE A 83 6.34 1.49 13.22
CA ILE A 83 6.19 2.34 12.03
C ILE A 83 4.89 1.98 11.32
N ALA A 84 4.09 2.98 10.99
CA ALA A 84 2.94 2.84 10.10
C ALA A 84 2.95 4.01 9.11
N TYR A 85 3.25 3.72 7.85
CA TYR A 85 3.21 4.69 6.75
C TYR A 85 2.07 4.34 5.81
N SER A 86 1.37 5.35 5.32
CA SER A 86 0.30 5.18 4.33
C SER A 86 0.55 6.10 3.13
N PRO A 87 0.35 5.60 1.89
CA PRO A 87 0.44 6.42 0.69
C PRO A 87 -0.55 7.59 0.67
N LYS A 88 -1.64 7.55 1.45
CA LYS A 88 -2.59 8.67 1.55
C LYS A 88 -2.13 9.77 2.51
N ASN A 89 -1.20 9.47 3.41
CA ASN A 89 -0.78 10.37 4.46
C ASN A 89 0.59 10.95 4.14
N CYS A 90 0.65 11.81 3.12
CA CYS A 90 1.89 12.44 2.67
C CYS A 90 1.75 13.96 2.65
N ASP A 91 2.83 14.66 3.03
CA ASP A 91 2.97 16.12 2.93
C ASP A 91 4.25 16.45 2.15
N GLY A 92 4.08 16.95 0.93
CA GLY A 92 5.19 17.17 0.00
C GLY A 92 5.97 15.88 -0.26
N GLN A 93 7.23 15.84 0.20
CA GLN A 93 8.12 14.68 0.10
C GLN A 93 8.09 13.76 1.33
N LEU A 94 7.28 14.07 2.34
CA LEU A 94 7.22 13.31 3.58
C LEU A 94 6.06 12.33 3.55
N CYS A 95 6.31 11.07 3.86
CA CYS A 95 5.28 10.12 4.23
C CYS A 95 5.16 10.09 5.75
N LEU A 96 3.97 10.47 6.23
CA LEU A 96 3.73 10.76 7.62
C LEU A 96 3.44 9.48 8.42
N HIS A 97 4.13 9.35 9.55
CA HIS A 97 3.95 8.25 10.49
C HIS A 97 2.59 8.35 11.18
N LEU A 98 1.86 7.23 11.23
CA LEU A 98 0.50 7.16 11.75
C LEU A 98 0.40 6.63 13.19
N ALA A 99 1.45 6.06 13.79
CA ALA A 99 1.29 5.36 15.07
C ALA A 99 1.01 6.34 16.22
N SER A 100 0.20 5.85 17.17
CA SER A 100 -0.14 6.58 18.38
C SER A 100 1.07 6.66 19.31
N LYS A 101 1.19 7.79 19.99
CA LYS A 101 2.19 8.11 21.03
C LYS A 101 2.73 6.85 21.73
N THR A 102 4.00 6.56 21.49
CA THR A 102 4.79 5.74 22.39
C THR A 102 4.61 6.28 23.82
N SER A 103 4.31 5.41 24.77
CA SER A 103 4.18 5.73 26.19
C SER A 103 5.54 6.05 26.86
N ALA A 104 6.60 6.26 26.07
CA ALA A 104 7.89 6.71 26.55
C ALA A 104 7.87 8.23 26.82
N PRO A 105 8.34 8.72 27.99
CA PRO A 105 8.30 10.14 28.36
C PRO A 105 9.41 10.98 27.72
N TYR A 106 10.17 10.43 26.79
CA TYR A 106 11.29 11.09 26.13
C TYR A 106 10.94 11.33 24.66
N PHE A 107 11.25 12.52 24.16
CA PHE A 107 11.01 12.94 22.78
C PHE A 107 11.65 11.96 21.78
N VAL A 108 10.89 10.95 21.37
CA VAL A 108 11.21 10.14 20.19
C VAL A 108 10.82 11.00 19.00
N GLN A 109 11.81 11.55 18.31
CA GLN A 109 11.62 12.27 17.05
C GLN A 109 10.78 11.36 16.14
N ILE A 110 9.58 11.80 15.76
CA ILE A 110 8.67 11.01 14.93
C ILE A 110 9.38 10.79 13.59
N PRO A 111 9.74 9.54 13.23
CA PRO A 111 10.44 9.30 11.99
C PRO A 111 9.40 9.39 10.88
N HIS A 112 9.33 10.53 10.19
CA HIS A 112 8.66 10.62 8.91
C HIS A 112 9.57 10.01 7.85
N ALA A 113 9.02 9.23 6.92
CA ALA A 113 9.79 8.73 5.79
C ALA A 113 9.93 9.84 4.74
N ILE A 114 11.10 9.93 4.13
CA ILE A 114 11.38 10.88 3.05
C ILE A 114 11.32 10.12 1.72
N MET A 115 10.43 10.55 0.83
CA MET A 115 10.31 10.04 -0.53
C MET A 115 11.54 10.42 -1.34
N LYS A 116 12.17 9.42 -1.98
CA LYS A 116 13.34 9.64 -2.84
C LYS A 116 12.91 10.17 -4.21
N GLN A 117 13.88 10.67 -4.98
CA GLN A 117 13.65 11.16 -6.33
C GLN A 117 12.95 10.09 -7.18
N GLY A 118 11.89 10.49 -7.89
CA GLY A 118 11.08 9.58 -8.71
C GLY A 118 9.94 8.87 -7.96
N VAL A 119 9.85 9.01 -6.63
CA VAL A 119 8.71 8.53 -5.85
C VAL A 119 7.64 9.61 -5.79
N GLU A 120 6.41 9.25 -6.13
CA GLU A 120 5.26 10.13 -6.09
C GLU A 120 4.13 9.56 -5.24
N VAL A 121 3.39 10.45 -4.58
CA VAL A 121 2.19 10.09 -3.82
C VAL A 121 1.12 9.61 -4.78
N VAL A 122 0.60 8.41 -4.56
CA VAL A 122 -0.52 7.88 -5.34
C VAL A 122 -1.77 8.71 -5.03
N LYS A 123 -2.19 9.53 -6.00
CA LYS A 123 -3.41 10.33 -5.92
C LYS A 123 -4.54 9.58 -6.59
N THR A 124 -5.55 9.20 -5.81
CA THR A 124 -6.81 8.67 -6.37
C THR A 124 -7.75 9.83 -6.64
N TYR A 125 -8.11 10.01 -7.90
CA TYR A 125 -9.15 10.96 -8.31
C TYR A 125 -10.47 10.21 -8.46
N SER A 126 -11.59 10.84 -8.06
CA SER A 126 -12.91 10.29 -8.39
C SER A 126 -13.08 10.23 -9.90
N ILE A 127 -13.86 9.27 -10.41
CA ILE A 127 -14.19 9.19 -11.85
C ILE A 127 -14.72 10.53 -12.34
N HIS A 128 -15.56 11.20 -11.54
CA HIS A 128 -16.06 12.53 -11.82
C HIS A 128 -14.93 13.56 -12.01
N ASN A 129 -13.96 13.63 -11.09
CA ASN A 129 -12.86 14.60 -11.18
C ASN A 129 -11.90 14.27 -12.33
N SER A 130 -11.65 12.99 -12.57
CA SER A 130 -10.87 12.53 -13.72
C SER A 130 -11.55 12.93 -15.02
N LEU A 131 -12.84 12.62 -15.19
CA LEU A 131 -13.61 13.00 -16.37
C LEU A 131 -13.69 14.51 -16.54
N HIS A 132 -14.00 15.26 -15.47
CA HIS A 132 -14.05 16.72 -15.51
C HIS A 132 -12.72 17.32 -15.99
N SER A 133 -11.60 16.82 -15.48
CA SER A 133 -10.26 17.29 -15.88
C SER A 133 -9.92 16.94 -17.34
N LEU A 134 -10.55 15.91 -17.90
CA LEU A 134 -10.36 15.48 -19.28
C LEU A 134 -11.34 16.15 -20.27
N GLY A 135 -12.30 16.97 -19.82
CA GLY A 135 -13.31 17.61 -20.67
C GLY A 135 -14.75 17.12 -20.46
N GLY A 136 -15.00 16.36 -19.40
CA GLY A 136 -16.31 15.85 -19.00
C GLY A 136 -16.68 14.50 -19.63
N ILE A 137 -17.87 14.00 -19.28
CA ILE A 137 -18.38 12.70 -19.77
C ILE A 137 -18.49 12.64 -21.30
N GLN A 138 -18.57 13.79 -21.96
CA GLN A 138 -18.68 13.94 -23.41
C GLN A 138 -17.49 13.30 -24.14
N MET A 139 -16.32 13.23 -23.50
CA MET A 139 -15.13 12.54 -24.03
C MET A 139 -15.31 11.04 -24.22
N LEU A 140 -16.30 10.42 -23.57
CA LEU A 140 -16.61 9.00 -23.78
C LEU A 140 -17.52 8.76 -24.99
N LEU A 141 -18.23 9.79 -25.49
CA LEU A 141 -19.17 9.63 -26.62
C LEU A 141 -18.52 9.09 -27.89
N PRO A 142 -17.29 9.51 -28.29
CA PRO A 142 -16.62 8.92 -29.45
C PRO A 142 -16.30 7.43 -29.28
N LEU A 143 -16.09 6.95 -28.05
CA LEU A 143 -15.83 5.53 -27.78
C LEU A 143 -17.06 4.66 -28.03
N PHE A 144 -18.28 5.21 -27.92
CA PHE A 144 -19.49 4.45 -28.23
C PHE A 144 -19.59 4.07 -29.70
N SER A 145 -19.01 4.87 -30.61
CA SER A 145 -18.90 4.50 -32.03
C SER A 145 -17.96 3.31 -32.29
N GLN A 146 -17.15 2.93 -31.30
CA GLN A 146 -16.22 1.81 -31.39
C GLN A 146 -16.79 0.50 -30.84
N LEU A 147 -17.95 0.53 -30.19
CA LEU A 147 -18.58 -0.68 -29.62
C LEU A 147 -18.99 -1.69 -30.69
N ASP A 148 -19.31 -1.23 -31.89
CA ASP A 148 -19.73 -2.07 -33.02
C ASP A 148 -18.56 -2.60 -33.85
N PHE A 149 -17.30 -2.34 -33.45
CA PHE A 149 -16.15 -2.88 -34.17
C PHE A 149 -16.06 -4.41 -33.99
N PRO A 150 -15.94 -5.18 -35.08
CA PRO A 150 -15.74 -6.62 -34.97
C PRO A 150 -14.40 -6.89 -34.29
N GLN A 151 -14.43 -7.59 -33.16
CA GLN A 151 -13.22 -8.03 -32.48
C GLN A 151 -12.61 -9.18 -33.29
N TYR A 152 -11.36 -9.01 -33.71
CA TYR A 152 -10.60 -10.10 -34.34
C TYR A 152 -10.15 -11.05 -33.24
N ASP A 153 -10.84 -12.18 -33.10
CA ASP A 153 -10.43 -13.25 -32.19
C ASP A 153 -9.25 -14.01 -32.82
N GLU A 154 -8.02 -13.65 -32.44
CA GLU A 154 -6.79 -14.34 -32.90
C GLU A 154 -6.63 -15.78 -32.36
N ASN A 155 -7.60 -16.32 -31.60
CA ASN A 155 -7.48 -17.66 -31.00
C ASN A 155 -8.20 -18.81 -31.72
N VAL A 156 -8.72 -18.62 -32.94
CA VAL A 156 -9.21 -19.77 -33.72
C VAL A 156 -8.08 -20.38 -34.55
N ARG A 157 -7.28 -21.26 -33.93
CA ARG A 157 -6.50 -22.25 -34.69
C ARG A 157 -7.49 -23.11 -35.49
N LYS A 158 -7.57 -22.86 -36.80
CA LYS A 158 -8.16 -23.81 -37.75
C LYS A 158 -7.44 -25.15 -37.61
N ILE A 159 -8.14 -26.15 -37.09
CA ILE A 159 -7.73 -27.53 -37.28
C ILE A 159 -8.29 -27.92 -38.65
N ASP A 160 -7.45 -27.89 -39.66
CA ASP A 160 -7.74 -28.52 -40.94
C ASP A 160 -7.75 -30.04 -40.72
N VAL A 161 -8.94 -30.65 -40.81
CA VAL A 161 -9.08 -32.09 -40.98
C VAL A 161 -9.68 -32.32 -42.36
N TRP A 162 -8.95 -33.12 -43.14
CA TRP A 162 -9.22 -33.57 -44.50
C TRP A 162 -10.61 -34.19 -44.67
#